data_AF-A0A4P6M6Q8-F1
#
_entry.id   AF-A0A4P6M6Q8-F1
#
_cell.length_a   1.000
_cell.length_b   1.000
_cell.length_c   1.000
_cell.angle_alpha   90.00
_cell.angle_beta   90.00
_cell.angle_gamma   90.00
#
_symmetry.space_group_name_H-M   'P 1'
#
loop_
_entity.id
_entity.type
_entity.pdbx_description
1 polymer ?
#
loop_
_entity_poly.entity_id
_entity_poly.type
_entity_poly.pdbx_seq_one_letter_code
_entity_poly.pdbx_strand_id
1 'polypeptide(L)'
;MEKSRKPILGVGTSSILLIFVLLCMITFAVLSLVSARSDYRLSQKNAEHIQDYYQAENKANEILLTIDQCLEEQYTLYGNTEEYLQHVKSALEDTEAVTFTSEQELEFHVPAGTKQELYAALLLPKEPKEGDSYYQIKSWKIINTETWQQEETLPVYGSDT
;
A
#
# COMPACT_ATOMS: atom_id res chain seq x y z
N MET A 1 81.06 -9.85 14.91
CA MET A 1 80.29 -10.99 15.48
C MET A 1 78.84 -10.53 15.59
N GLU A 2 77.99 -11.03 14.72
CA GLU A 2 76.61 -10.56 14.55
C GLU A 2 75.69 -11.23 15.58
N LYS A 3 74.94 -10.42 16.34
CA LYS A 3 74.04 -10.90 17.41
C LYS A 3 72.67 -11.21 16.81
N SER A 4 72.44 -12.49 16.53
CA SER A 4 71.13 -13.05 16.16
C SER A 4 70.09 -12.76 17.26
N ARG A 5 69.11 -11.89 16.95
CA ARG A 5 67.92 -11.68 17.78
C ARG A 5 66.92 -12.78 17.44
N LYS A 6 66.76 -13.75 18.34
CA LYS A 6 65.69 -14.76 18.24
C LYS A 6 64.32 -14.07 18.38
N PRO A 7 63.33 -14.38 17.53
CA PRO A 7 62.00 -13.81 17.67
C PRO A 7 61.32 -14.39 18.91
N ILE A 8 60.94 -13.54 19.86
CA ILE A 8 60.15 -13.92 21.03
C ILE A 8 58.68 -13.98 20.58
N LEU A 9 58.31 -15.05 19.86
CA LEU A 9 56.91 -15.47 19.75
C LEU A 9 56.61 -16.35 20.96
N GLY A 10 56.27 -15.71 22.08
CA GLY A 10 55.84 -16.42 23.29
C GLY A 10 54.44 -17.00 23.11
N VAL A 11 54.14 -18.12 23.78
CA VAL A 11 52.84 -18.82 23.81
C VAL A 11 51.63 -17.88 24.02
N GLY A 12 51.83 -16.71 24.64
CA GLY A 12 50.80 -15.67 24.82
C GLY A 12 50.31 -14.99 23.54
N THR A 13 51.12 -14.85 22.48
CA THR A 13 50.69 -14.15 21.24
C THR A 13 49.69 -14.96 20.43
N SER A 14 49.83 -16.29 20.37
CA SER A 14 48.81 -17.18 19.77
C SER A 14 47.47 -17.10 20.50
N SER A 15 47.47 -16.98 21.83
CA SER A 15 46.23 -16.86 22.62
C SER A 15 45.51 -15.53 22.36
N ILE A 16 46.26 -14.42 22.23
CA ILE A 16 45.69 -13.11 21.90
C ILE A 16 45.08 -13.11 20.49
N LEU A 17 45.75 -13.73 19.51
CA LEU A 17 45.22 -13.87 18.16
C LEU A 17 43.92 -14.68 18.13
N LEU A 18 43.85 -15.78 18.90
CA LEU A 18 42.63 -16.58 19.03
C LEU A 18 41.47 -15.78 19.63
N ILE A 19 41.72 -15.02 20.69
CA ILE A 19 40.70 -14.15 21.30
C ILE A 19 40.23 -13.09 20.31
N PHE A 20 41.14 -12.47 19.56
CA PHE A 20 40.79 -11.47 18.55
C PHE A 20 39.89 -12.06 17.46
N VAL A 21 40.25 -13.21 16.89
CA VAL A 21 39.44 -13.92 15.89
C VAL A 21 38.07 -14.31 16.45
N LEU A 22 38.02 -14.77 17.70
CA LEU A 22 36.76 -15.11 18.37
C LEU A 22 35.85 -13.88 18.52
N LEU A 23 36.41 -12.74 18.93
CA LEU A 23 35.66 -11.49 19.02
C LEU A 23 35.14 -11.05 17.64
N CYS A 24 35.96 -11.15 16.59
CA CYS A 24 35.51 -10.89 15.23
C CYS A 24 34.39 -11.83 14.77
N MET A 25 34.46 -13.12 15.11
CA MET A 25 33.40 -14.07 14.77
C MET A 25 32.09 -13.76 15.50
N ILE A 26 32.17 -13.37 16.79
CA ILE A 26 31.01 -12.95 17.57
C ILE A 26 30.39 -11.69 16.97
N THR A 27 31.18 -10.67 16.62
CA THR A 27 30.64 -9.45 16.02
C THR A 27 29.99 -9.71 14.67
N PHE A 28 30.58 -10.57 13.83
CA PHE A 28 29.96 -10.99 12.56
C PHE A 28 28.66 -11.78 12.78
N ALA A 29 28.62 -12.69 13.77
CA ALA A 29 27.42 -13.44 14.09
C ALA A 29 26.30 -12.53 14.60
N VAL A 30 26.61 -11.56 15.46
CA VAL A 30 25.63 -10.58 15.96
C VAL A 30 25.10 -9.71 14.82
N LEU A 31 25.98 -9.20 13.95
CA LEU A 31 25.55 -8.40 12.79
C LEU A 31 24.65 -9.22 11.86
N SER A 32 25.00 -10.49 11.61
CA SER A 32 24.18 -11.41 10.82
C SER A 32 22.78 -11.62 11.43
N LEU A 33 22.69 -11.82 12.75
CA LEU A 33 21.41 -11.97 13.44
C LEU A 33 20.57 -10.69 13.40
N VAL A 34 21.19 -9.53 13.62
CA VAL A 34 20.49 -8.23 13.57
C VAL A 34 19.96 -7.96 12.16
N SER A 35 20.77 -8.23 11.13
CA SER A 35 20.33 -8.13 9.74
C SER A 35 19.18 -9.09 9.44
N ALA A 36 19.31 -10.37 9.80
CA ALA A 36 18.25 -11.37 9.59
C ALA A 36 16.95 -10.99 10.29
N ARG A 37 17.01 -10.42 11.50
CA ARG A 37 15.84 -9.93 12.22
C ARG A 37 15.21 -8.71 11.53
N SER A 38 16.03 -7.80 11.01
CA SER A 38 15.55 -6.65 10.25
C SER A 38 14.82 -7.11 8.98
N ASP A 39 15.44 -8.03 8.22
CA ASP A 39 14.88 -8.59 7.00
C ASP A 39 13.57 -9.32 7.29
N TYR A 40 13.53 -10.15 8.34
CA TYR A 40 12.32 -10.83 8.76
C TYR A 40 11.17 -9.85 9.06
N ARG A 41 11.45 -8.77 9.81
CA ARG A 41 10.45 -7.75 10.13
C ARG A 41 9.97 -7.01 8.87
N LEU A 42 10.87 -6.73 7.93
CA LEU A 42 10.50 -6.12 6.65
C LEU A 42 9.63 -7.06 5.82
N SER A 43 9.99 -8.34 5.73
CA SER A 43 9.18 -9.36 5.06
C SER A 43 7.80 -9.50 5.68
N GLN A 44 7.70 -9.47 7.00
CA GLN A 44 6.41 -9.51 7.70
C GLN A 44 5.54 -8.32 7.32
N LYS A 45 6.06 -7.09 7.42
CA LYS A 45 5.32 -5.88 7.02
C LYS A 45 4.88 -5.91 5.57
N ASN A 46 5.72 -6.43 4.69
CA ASN A 46 5.39 -6.57 3.28
C ASN A 46 4.27 -7.60 3.06
N ALA A 47 4.29 -8.72 3.79
CA ALA A 47 3.23 -9.72 3.73
C ALA A 47 1.89 -9.16 4.22
N GLU A 48 1.90 -8.41 5.33
CA GLU A 48 0.72 -7.71 5.85
C GLU A 48 0.17 -6.70 4.81
N HIS A 49 1.03 -5.86 4.23
CA HIS A 49 0.64 -4.90 3.19
C HIS A 49 0.05 -5.58 1.95
N ILE A 50 0.65 -6.69 1.50
CA ILE A 50 0.13 -7.47 0.36
C ILE A 50 -1.25 -8.05 0.70
N GLN A 51 -1.43 -8.57 1.92
CA GLN A 51 -2.70 -9.10 2.36
C GLN A 51 -3.79 -8.01 2.39
N ASP A 52 -3.49 -6.86 2.99
CA ASP A 52 -4.42 -5.73 3.07
C ASP A 52 -4.82 -5.23 1.69
N TYR A 53 -3.85 -5.15 0.76
CA TYR A 53 -4.09 -4.79 -0.63
C TYR A 53 -5.08 -5.73 -1.31
N TYR A 54 -4.84 -7.05 -1.24
CA TYR A 54 -5.71 -8.02 -1.89
C TYR A 54 -7.10 -8.11 -1.24
N GLN A 55 -7.19 -7.90 0.07
CA GLN A 55 -8.49 -7.80 0.75
C GLN A 55 -9.28 -6.59 0.28
N ALA A 56 -8.63 -5.44 0.09
CA ALA A 56 -9.27 -4.26 -0.46
C ALA A 56 -9.69 -4.46 -1.93
N GLU A 57 -8.85 -5.09 -2.74
CA GLU A 57 -9.16 -5.42 -4.14
C GLU A 57 -10.38 -6.35 -4.25
N ASN A 58 -10.46 -7.39 -3.41
CA ASN A 58 -11.62 -8.28 -3.39
C ASN A 58 -12.92 -7.54 -3.03
N LYS A 59 -12.89 -6.70 -1.98
CA LYS A 59 -14.05 -5.89 -1.60
C LYS A 59 -14.43 -4.88 -2.69
N ALA A 60 -13.45 -4.28 -3.36
CA ALA A 60 -13.69 -3.39 -4.48
C ALA A 60 -14.37 -4.13 -5.65
N ASN A 61 -13.95 -5.37 -5.92
CA ASN A 61 -14.61 -6.22 -6.91
C ASN A 61 -16.04 -6.62 -6.50
N GLU A 62 -16.31 -6.87 -5.21
CA GLU A 62 -17.67 -7.12 -4.71
C GLU A 62 -18.58 -5.89 -4.93
N ILE A 63 -18.06 -4.69 -4.71
CA ILE A 63 -18.77 -3.43 -5.03
C ILE A 63 -19.01 -3.32 -6.53
N LEU A 64 -17.99 -3.60 -7.36
CA LEU A 64 -18.16 -3.61 -8.83
C LEU A 64 -19.25 -4.59 -9.27
N LEU A 65 -19.29 -5.81 -8.72
CA LEU A 65 -20.34 -6.79 -9.05
C LEU A 65 -21.74 -6.26 -8.69
N THR A 66 -21.87 -5.54 -7.58
CA THR A 66 -23.13 -4.92 -7.16
C THR A 66 -23.54 -3.81 -8.15
N ILE A 67 -22.57 -3.01 -8.59
CA ILE A 67 -22.79 -1.98 -9.61
C ILE A 67 -23.18 -2.61 -10.94
N ASP A 68 -22.47 -3.65 -11.39
CA ASP A 68 -22.74 -4.38 -12.63
C ASP A 68 -24.16 -4.92 -12.66
N GLN A 69 -24.56 -5.59 -11.57
CA GLN A 69 -25.91 -6.13 -11.43
C GLN A 69 -26.95 -5.00 -11.45
N CYS A 70 -26.72 -3.90 -10.75
CA CYS A 70 -27.63 -2.77 -10.75
C CYS A 70 -27.77 -2.16 -12.16
N LEU A 71 -26.66 -1.96 -12.87
CA LEU A 71 -26.66 -1.41 -14.23
C LEU A 71 -27.42 -2.33 -15.19
N GLU A 72 -27.18 -3.64 -15.13
CA GLU A 72 -27.89 -4.62 -15.94
C GLU A 72 -29.39 -4.64 -15.64
N GLU A 73 -29.78 -4.67 -14.36
CA GLU A 73 -31.18 -4.63 -13.94
C GLU A 73 -31.89 -3.36 -14.46
N GLN A 74 -31.28 -2.18 -14.27
CA GLN A 74 -31.89 -0.94 -14.76
C GLN A 74 -31.92 -0.88 -16.29
N TYR A 75 -30.91 -1.42 -16.98
CA TYR A 75 -30.88 -1.46 -18.44
C TYR A 75 -31.98 -2.36 -19.00
N THR A 76 -32.24 -3.51 -18.37
CA THR A 76 -33.33 -4.40 -18.80
C THR A 76 -34.73 -3.80 -18.60
N LEU A 77 -34.90 -2.95 -17.59
CA LEU A 77 -36.18 -2.30 -17.26
C LEU A 77 -36.45 -1.04 -18.10
N TYR A 78 -35.44 -0.17 -18.25
CA TYR A 78 -35.60 1.17 -18.82
C TYR A 78 -34.89 1.36 -20.17
N GLY A 79 -34.04 0.42 -20.57
CA GLY A 79 -33.25 0.49 -21.80
C GLY A 79 -32.31 1.68 -21.84
N ASN A 80 -32.04 2.18 -23.05
CA ASN A 80 -31.26 3.39 -23.30
C ASN A 80 -32.16 4.65 -23.32
N THR A 81 -32.95 4.84 -22.26
CA THR A 81 -33.80 6.03 -22.08
C THR A 81 -33.07 7.04 -21.19
N GLU A 82 -33.34 8.34 -21.32
CA GLU A 82 -32.74 9.39 -20.44
C GLU A 82 -32.98 9.12 -18.94
N GLU A 83 -34.04 8.36 -18.61
CA GLU A 83 -34.40 7.97 -17.24
C GLU A 83 -33.50 6.86 -16.65
N TYR A 84 -32.75 6.11 -17.47
CA TYR A 84 -31.89 5.01 -17.04
C TYR A 84 -30.87 5.44 -15.97
N LEU A 85 -30.10 6.50 -16.24
CA LEU A 85 -29.09 6.99 -15.30
C LEU A 85 -29.71 7.50 -14.01
N GLN A 86 -30.91 8.09 -14.08
CA GLN A 86 -31.63 8.56 -12.90
C GLN A 86 -32.03 7.41 -11.99
N HIS A 87 -32.49 6.29 -12.57
CA HIS A 87 -32.82 5.08 -11.83
C HIS A 87 -31.59 4.38 -11.26
N VAL A 88 -30.49 4.32 -12.01
CA VAL A 88 -29.20 3.81 -11.52
C VAL A 88 -28.71 4.62 -10.32
N LYS A 89 -28.78 5.95 -10.40
CA LYS A 89 -28.40 6.83 -9.30
C LYS A 89 -29.25 6.59 -8.06
N SER A 90 -30.57 6.52 -8.21
CA SER A 90 -31.48 6.24 -7.10
C SER A 90 -31.26 4.85 -6.49
N ALA A 91 -30.90 3.83 -7.28
CA ALA A 91 -30.67 2.48 -6.80
C ALA A 91 -29.32 2.35 -6.06
N LEU A 92 -28.31 3.10 -6.50
CA LEU A 92 -26.98 3.11 -5.90
C LEU A 92 -26.81 4.14 -4.77
N GLU A 93 -27.67 5.16 -4.67
CA GLU A 93 -27.67 6.13 -3.56
C GLU A 93 -27.90 5.49 -2.19
N ASP A 94 -28.62 4.37 -2.12
CA ASP A 94 -28.83 3.59 -0.89
C ASP A 94 -27.58 2.77 -0.50
N THR A 95 -26.58 2.67 -1.38
CA THR A 95 -25.34 1.92 -1.12
C THR A 95 -24.29 2.84 -0.50
N GLU A 96 -24.07 2.72 0.82
CA GLU A 96 -23.09 3.53 1.58
C GLU A 96 -21.65 3.50 1.01
N ALA A 97 -21.32 2.51 0.17
CA ALA A 97 -19.99 2.37 -0.42
C ALA A 97 -19.74 3.28 -1.62
N VAL A 98 -20.77 3.82 -2.29
CA VAL A 98 -20.66 4.51 -3.58
C VAL A 98 -21.08 5.98 -3.45
N THR A 99 -20.34 6.88 -4.06
CA THR A 99 -20.66 8.31 -4.13
C THR A 99 -20.67 8.77 -5.59
N PHE A 100 -21.66 9.56 -5.98
CA PHE A 100 -21.72 10.16 -7.32
C PHE A 100 -21.08 11.55 -7.32
N THR A 101 -20.00 11.72 -8.09
CA THR A 101 -19.30 13.01 -8.25
C THR A 101 -19.93 13.85 -9.35
N SER A 102 -20.57 13.20 -10.32
CA SER A 102 -21.37 13.84 -11.37
C SER A 102 -22.49 12.93 -11.85
N GLU A 103 -23.30 13.38 -12.82
CA GLU A 103 -24.36 12.57 -13.45
C GLU A 103 -23.85 11.31 -14.17
N GLN A 104 -22.54 11.23 -14.44
CA GLN A 104 -21.92 10.11 -15.15
C GLN A 104 -20.74 9.51 -14.40
N GLU A 105 -20.32 10.10 -13.29
CA GLU A 105 -19.13 9.65 -12.59
C GLU A 105 -19.51 9.19 -11.19
N LEU A 106 -19.11 7.97 -10.88
CA LEU A 106 -19.23 7.39 -9.56
C LEU A 106 -17.83 7.04 -9.03
N GLU A 107 -17.66 7.21 -7.73
CA GLU A 107 -16.44 6.87 -7.02
C GLU A 107 -16.75 6.07 -5.77
N PHE A 108 -15.82 5.22 -5.38
CA PHE A 108 -15.90 4.48 -4.13
C PHE A 108 -14.52 4.26 -3.52
N HIS A 109 -14.53 4.09 -2.21
CA HIS A 109 -13.34 3.98 -1.38
C HIS A 109 -13.40 2.70 -0.55
N VAL A 110 -12.33 1.91 -0.60
CA VAL A 110 -12.21 0.68 0.19
C VAL A 110 -10.96 0.75 1.06
N PRO A 111 -11.08 0.61 2.39
CA PRO A 111 -9.91 0.55 3.27
C PRO A 111 -8.94 -0.57 2.89
N ALA A 112 -7.66 -0.22 2.72
CA ALA A 112 -6.54 -1.11 2.42
C ALA A 112 -5.50 -1.03 3.54
N GLY A 113 -5.86 -1.54 4.72
CA GLY A 113 -5.07 -1.42 5.95
C GLY A 113 -5.43 -0.18 6.75
N THR A 114 -4.48 0.37 7.52
CA THR A 114 -4.78 1.44 8.52
C THR A 114 -4.66 2.86 7.99
N LYS A 115 -3.91 3.07 6.91
CA LYS A 115 -3.54 4.40 6.40
C LYS A 115 -3.71 4.54 4.90
N GLN A 116 -4.30 3.54 4.26
CA GLN A 116 -4.42 3.50 2.81
C GLN A 116 -5.82 3.06 2.45
N GLU A 117 -6.28 3.54 1.30
CA GLU A 117 -7.55 3.20 0.71
C GLU A 117 -7.35 2.91 -0.78
N LEU A 118 -8.09 1.94 -1.30
CA LEU A 118 -8.27 1.75 -2.72
C LEU A 118 -9.36 2.72 -3.19
N TYR A 119 -8.97 3.63 -4.07
CA TYR A 119 -9.84 4.57 -4.75
C TYR A 119 -10.14 4.06 -6.16
N ALA A 120 -11.42 3.97 -6.46
CA ALA A 120 -11.92 3.64 -7.79
C ALA A 120 -12.89 4.71 -8.27
N ALA A 121 -12.77 5.08 -9.54
CA ALA A 121 -13.68 5.99 -10.21
C ALA A 121 -14.14 5.39 -11.53
N LEU A 122 -15.45 5.38 -11.78
CA LEU A 122 -16.08 4.83 -12.97
C LEU A 122 -16.83 5.93 -13.72
N LEU A 123 -16.84 5.82 -15.05
CA LEU A 123 -17.64 6.64 -15.95
C LEU A 123 -18.76 5.79 -16.56
N LEU A 124 -20.00 6.23 -16.35
CA LEU A 124 -21.21 5.69 -16.93
C LEU A 124 -21.51 6.43 -18.25
N PRO A 125 -21.41 5.79 -19.42
CA PRO A 125 -21.79 6.41 -20.68
C PRO A 125 -23.30 6.68 -20.72
N LYS A 126 -23.70 7.81 -21.33
CA LYS A 126 -25.13 8.16 -21.52
C LYS A 126 -25.91 7.12 -22.30
N GLU A 127 -25.25 6.55 -23.30
CA GLU A 127 -25.84 5.58 -24.21
C GLU A 127 -25.04 4.27 -24.12
N PRO A 128 -25.39 3.38 -23.17
CA PRO A 128 -24.79 2.06 -23.13
C PRO A 128 -25.20 1.28 -24.39
N LYS A 129 -24.21 0.70 -25.07
CA LYS A 129 -24.45 -0.17 -26.23
C LYS A 129 -24.78 -1.57 -25.73
N GLU A 130 -25.80 -2.17 -26.33
CA GLU A 130 -26.20 -3.54 -26.03
C GLU A 130 -25.01 -4.50 -26.28
N GLY A 131 -24.58 -5.22 -25.24
CA GLY A 131 -23.45 -6.16 -25.28
C GLY A 131 -22.05 -5.56 -25.03
N ASP A 132 -21.95 -4.26 -24.71
CA ASP A 132 -20.70 -3.63 -24.26
C ASP A 132 -20.71 -3.43 -22.73
N SER A 133 -19.56 -3.12 -22.14
CA SER A 133 -19.46 -2.81 -20.71
C SER A 133 -20.31 -1.58 -20.36
N TYR A 134 -21.16 -1.69 -19.34
CA TYR A 134 -22.05 -0.59 -18.89
C TYR A 134 -21.31 0.61 -18.27
N TYR A 135 -20.00 0.50 -18.07
CA TYR A 135 -19.14 1.54 -17.49
C TYR A 135 -17.70 1.41 -17.96
N GLN A 136 -16.92 2.47 -17.70
CA GLN A 136 -15.47 2.53 -17.92
C GLN A 136 -14.74 2.89 -16.64
N ILE A 137 -13.74 2.10 -16.26
CA ILE A 137 -12.88 2.42 -15.11
C ILE A 137 -11.96 3.60 -15.48
N LYS A 138 -12.15 4.75 -14.85
CA LYS A 138 -11.31 5.95 -14.99
C LYS A 138 -10.07 5.90 -14.11
N SER A 139 -10.22 5.40 -12.88
CA SER A 139 -9.14 5.33 -11.91
C SER A 139 -9.26 4.08 -11.07
N TRP A 140 -8.11 3.48 -10.77
CA TRP A 140 -7.96 2.38 -9.84
C TRP A 140 -6.59 2.49 -9.18
N LYS A 141 -6.53 2.97 -7.94
CA LYS A 141 -5.25 3.23 -7.27
C LYS A 141 -5.36 3.18 -5.75
N ILE A 142 -4.24 2.88 -5.11
CA ILE A 142 -4.09 3.05 -3.66
C ILE A 142 -3.73 4.50 -3.36
N ILE A 143 -4.48 5.14 -2.47
CA ILE A 143 -4.24 6.47 -1.93
C ILE A 143 -3.93 6.36 -0.43
N ASN A 144 -3.14 7.30 0.09
CA ASN A 144 -2.90 7.42 1.52
C ASN A 144 -4.02 8.27 2.14
N THR A 145 -4.61 7.82 3.24
CA THR A 145 -5.68 8.54 3.96
C THR A 145 -5.14 9.60 4.89
N GLU A 146 -3.83 9.59 5.18
CA GLU A 146 -3.18 10.68 5.90
C GLU A 146 -3.07 11.92 5.00
N THR A 147 -3.81 12.96 5.36
CA THR A 147 -3.58 14.29 4.81
C THR A 147 -2.17 14.71 5.20
N TRP A 148 -1.36 15.05 4.20
CA TRP A 148 0.01 15.53 4.43
C TRP A 148 -0.07 16.81 5.26
N GLN A 149 0.13 16.71 6.57
CA GLN A 149 0.27 17.88 7.43
C GLN A 149 1.67 18.44 7.20
N GLN A 150 1.74 19.57 6.50
CA GLN A 150 2.96 20.35 6.41
C GLN A 150 3.33 20.76 7.84
N GLU A 151 4.42 20.21 8.37
CA GLU A 151 4.97 20.64 9.66
C GLU A 151 5.27 22.15 9.55
N GLU A 152 4.35 22.97 10.04
CA GLU A 152 4.55 24.41 10.12
C GLU A 152 5.63 24.68 11.16
N THR A 153 6.80 25.01 10.63
CA THR A 153 7.91 25.72 11.25
C THR A 153 8.80 24.92 12.21
N LEU A 154 10.03 24.64 11.73
CA LEU A 154 11.18 24.63 12.64
C LEU A 154 11.28 26.03 13.27
N PRO A 155 11.40 26.16 14.61
CA PRO A 155 11.83 27.42 15.19
C PRO A 155 13.26 27.67 14.69
N VAL A 156 13.41 28.65 13.80
CA VAL A 156 14.73 29.13 13.40
C VAL A 156 15.30 29.84 14.63
N TYR A 157 16.40 29.33 15.18
CA TYR A 157 17.11 30.00 16.27
C TYR A 157 17.44 31.45 15.84
N GLY A 158 16.79 32.44 16.45
CA GLY A 158 17.15 33.85 16.29
C GLY A 158 16.04 34.86 16.02
N SER A 159 14.75 34.52 16.08
CA SER A 159 13.68 35.53 16.06
C SER A 159 13.39 36.07 17.47
N ASP A 160 14.38 36.72 18.06
CA ASP A 160 14.20 37.69 19.15
C ASP A 160 15.04 38.92 18.79
N THR A 161 14.46 39.83 17.99
CA THR A 161 14.70 41.29 18.03
C THR A 161 13.57 42.00 17.32
#